data_AF-V9GBM3-F1
#
_entry.id   AF-V9GBM3-F1
#
_cell.length_a   1.000
_cell.length_b   1.000
_cell.length_c   1.000
_cell.angle_alpha   90.00
_cell.angle_beta   90.00
_cell.angle_gamma   90.00
#
_symmetry.space_group_name_H-M   'P 1'
#
loop_
_entity.id
_entity.type
_entity.pdbx_description
1 polymer ?
#
loop_
_entity_poly.entity_id
_entity_poly.type
_entity_poly.pdbx_seq_one_letter_code
_entity_poly.pdbx_strand_id
1 'polypeptide(L)'
;MIEPLADPFGRVHDYIRISVTDRCNLRCVYCMPSEGLEFQPHDEIMSYEEITAIMSVLAPMGVSKVRLTGGEPLVRKDLETLVHQIASIEGIQDISLTTNGMLLPAKARLLKEAGLTRINISLDSLQEDRYARITRGGNVHKVLEGIEAAYAAGLDPIKLNMVLMKGFNEDEIKDFIALTLDRPLHVRFIEYMPIGHATDSWRDTYLPLSRVAEVCEEAGWNIQDEPGPSGNGPSRNMRVDGARGTFGLIHPVSDHFCDSCNRLRLTADGHIKACLYWSDEYNVRRIIDDPAAVANLFRKALGAKPLNHEMALALEKKAQSHTPTVRRMSQIGG
;
A
#
# COMPACT_ATOMS: atom_id res chain seq x y z
N MET A 1 6.63 -7.20 30.53
CA MET A 1 6.66 -6.78 29.12
C MET A 1 5.50 -7.45 28.42
N ILE A 2 4.70 -6.70 27.66
CA ILE A 2 3.61 -7.28 26.86
C ILE A 2 4.26 -8.06 25.70
N GLU A 3 3.80 -9.28 25.46
CA GLU A 3 4.34 -10.15 24.41
C GLU A 3 4.07 -9.54 23.02
N PRO A 4 5.09 -9.48 22.13
CA PRO A 4 4.94 -8.97 20.78
C PRO A 4 3.88 -9.72 19.98
N LEU A 5 3.26 -9.05 19.00
CA LEU A 5 2.39 -9.71 18.03
C LEU A 5 3.22 -10.62 17.12
N ALA A 6 3.10 -11.93 17.32
CA ALA A 6 3.70 -12.94 16.48
C ALA A 6 2.65 -13.93 15.96
N ASP A 7 2.92 -14.53 14.82
CA ASP A 7 2.08 -15.58 14.25
C ASP A 7 2.68 -16.98 14.45
N PRO A 8 1.98 -18.07 14.05
CA PRO A 8 2.45 -19.44 14.25
C PRO A 8 3.77 -19.80 13.52
N PHE A 9 4.24 -18.95 12.62
CA PHE A 9 5.47 -19.15 11.86
C PHE A 9 6.64 -18.31 12.41
N GLY A 10 6.44 -17.65 13.56
CA GLY A 10 7.46 -16.82 14.20
C GLY A 10 7.66 -15.45 13.56
N ARG A 11 6.76 -15.02 12.66
CA ARG A 11 6.84 -13.68 12.05
C ARG A 11 6.34 -12.64 13.06
N VAL A 12 7.15 -11.63 13.34
CA VAL A 12 6.79 -10.52 14.23
C VAL A 12 6.09 -9.42 13.43
N HIS A 13 4.97 -8.94 13.96
CA HIS A 13 4.08 -7.96 13.34
C HIS A 13 4.21 -6.58 14.01
N ASP A 14 5.23 -5.82 13.59
CA ASP A 14 5.52 -4.45 14.05
C ASP A 14 4.84 -3.36 13.20
N TYR A 15 4.05 -3.76 12.20
CA TYR A 15 3.52 -2.89 11.16
C TYR A 15 2.04 -3.15 10.87
N ILE A 16 1.24 -2.09 10.87
CA ILE A 16 -0.18 -2.12 10.52
C ILE A 16 -0.51 -1.15 9.39
N ARG A 17 -1.43 -1.58 8.52
CA ARG A 17 -2.01 -0.75 7.47
C ARG A 17 -3.48 -0.48 7.77
N ILE A 18 -3.85 0.79 7.79
CA ILE A 18 -5.18 1.25 8.20
C ILE A 18 -5.83 1.92 7.01
N SER A 19 -6.91 1.31 6.50
CA SER A 19 -7.80 1.92 5.53
C SER A 19 -8.68 2.93 6.26
N VAL A 20 -8.51 4.23 5.99
CA VAL A 20 -9.27 5.26 6.70
C VAL A 20 -10.62 5.55 6.03
N THR A 21 -10.83 5.12 4.80
CA THR A 21 -12.08 5.33 4.07
C THR A 21 -12.16 4.33 2.93
N ASP A 22 -13.35 4.00 2.46
CA ASP A 22 -13.59 3.25 1.23
C ASP A 22 -13.79 4.16 0.00
N ARG A 23 -13.89 5.47 0.21
CA ARG A 23 -14.12 6.47 -0.84
C ARG A 23 -12.84 6.78 -1.59
N CYS A 24 -12.96 7.02 -2.90
CA CYS A 24 -11.85 7.42 -3.77
C CYS A 24 -12.33 8.44 -4.80
N ASN A 25 -11.49 9.44 -5.09
CA ASN A 25 -11.69 10.42 -6.17
C ASN A 25 -11.28 9.88 -7.56
N LEU A 26 -10.76 8.65 -7.64
CA LEU A 26 -10.43 7.94 -8.89
C LEU A 26 -11.21 6.62 -9.00
N ARG A 27 -11.19 6.01 -10.19
CA ARG A 27 -11.84 4.72 -10.51
C ARG A 27 -10.89 3.81 -11.30
N CYS A 28 -9.69 3.58 -10.76
CA CYS A 28 -8.64 2.87 -11.49
C CYS A 28 -9.08 1.47 -11.95
N VAL A 29 -8.78 1.11 -13.20
CA VAL A 29 -9.27 -0.11 -13.86
C VAL A 29 -8.96 -1.41 -13.12
N TYR A 30 -7.82 -1.45 -12.42
CA TYR A 30 -7.37 -2.61 -11.66
C TYR A 30 -7.85 -2.63 -10.20
N CYS A 31 -8.53 -1.57 -9.75
CA CYS A 31 -8.87 -1.36 -8.33
C CYS A 31 -10.39 -1.30 -8.10
N MET A 32 -11.11 -0.64 -9.00
CA MET A 32 -12.54 -0.36 -8.86
C MET A 32 -13.27 -0.58 -10.20
N PRO A 33 -14.51 -1.13 -10.20
CA PRO A 33 -15.31 -1.23 -11.42
C PRO A 33 -15.67 0.15 -11.99
N SER A 34 -16.06 0.20 -13.26
CA SER A 34 -16.36 1.44 -14.01
C SER A 34 -17.49 2.26 -13.39
N GLU A 35 -18.54 1.55 -12.97
CA GLU A 35 -19.70 2.05 -12.27
C GLU A 35 -19.38 2.54 -10.84
N GLY A 36 -18.20 2.23 -10.32
CA GLY A 36 -17.81 2.49 -8.95
C GLY A 36 -18.34 1.46 -7.96
N LEU A 37 -18.06 1.68 -6.68
CA LEU A 37 -18.59 0.86 -5.59
C LEU A 37 -19.67 1.64 -4.85
N GLU A 38 -20.64 0.91 -4.33
CA GLU A 38 -21.50 1.43 -3.29
C GLU A 38 -20.63 1.67 -2.04
N PHE A 39 -20.54 2.92 -1.64
CA PHE A 39 -19.73 3.32 -0.51
C PHE A 39 -20.50 3.13 0.80
N GLN A 40 -19.78 2.73 1.83
CA GLN A 40 -20.32 2.56 3.16
C GLN A 40 -20.95 3.87 3.69
N PRO A 41 -22.03 3.75 4.47
CA PRO A 41 -22.54 4.85 5.28
C PRO A 41 -21.44 5.45 6.17
N HIS A 42 -21.54 6.74 6.48
CA HIS A 42 -20.50 7.42 7.25
C HIS A 42 -20.35 6.87 8.68
N ASP A 43 -21.45 6.41 9.27
CA ASP A 43 -21.51 5.77 10.59
C ASP A 43 -20.94 4.35 10.59
N GLU A 44 -20.79 3.70 9.42
CA GLU A 44 -20.11 2.42 9.27
C GLU A 44 -18.59 2.54 9.17
N ILE A 45 -18.07 3.74 8.82
CA ILE A 45 -16.63 4.03 8.79
C ILE A 45 -16.13 4.33 10.21
N MET A 46 -15.00 3.71 10.59
CA MET A 46 -14.37 3.96 11.88
C MET A 46 -13.98 5.44 12.03
N SER A 47 -14.35 6.03 13.16
CA SER A 47 -13.91 7.34 13.64
C SER A 47 -12.40 7.36 13.92
N TYR A 48 -11.85 8.56 14.08
CA TYR A 48 -10.42 8.70 14.41
C TYR A 48 -10.12 8.27 15.84
N GLU A 49 -11.07 8.47 16.74
CA GLU A 49 -11.04 8.04 18.13
C GLU A 49 -10.99 6.52 18.23
N GLU A 50 -11.82 5.81 17.46
CA GLU A 50 -11.79 4.35 17.39
C GLU A 50 -10.45 3.83 16.84
N ILE A 51 -9.93 4.42 15.75
CA ILE A 51 -8.63 4.03 15.20
C ILE A 51 -7.51 4.28 16.22
N THR A 52 -7.54 5.43 16.90
CA THR A 52 -6.54 5.80 17.92
C THR A 52 -6.62 4.85 19.13
N ALA A 53 -7.82 4.50 19.59
CA ALA A 53 -8.00 3.54 20.69
C ALA A 53 -7.38 2.18 20.36
N ILE A 54 -7.55 1.68 19.13
CA ILE A 54 -6.90 0.45 18.67
C ILE A 54 -5.38 0.62 18.69
N MET A 55 -4.85 1.73 18.16
CA MET A 55 -3.41 1.96 18.13
C MET A 55 -2.80 2.05 19.52
N SER A 56 -3.50 2.61 20.51
CA SER A 56 -3.07 2.62 21.91
C SER A 56 -2.97 1.22 22.53
N VAL A 57 -3.74 0.24 22.03
CA VAL A 57 -3.61 -1.17 22.41
C VAL A 57 -2.43 -1.83 21.70
N LEU A 58 -2.25 -1.55 20.41
CA LEU A 58 -1.25 -2.21 19.57
C LEU A 58 0.18 -1.72 19.78
N ALA A 59 0.38 -0.44 20.09
CA ALA A 59 1.72 0.13 20.26
C ALA A 59 2.50 -0.54 21.41
N PRO A 60 1.92 -0.76 22.60
CA PRO A 60 2.55 -1.55 23.67
C PRO A 60 2.82 -3.02 23.30
N MET A 61 2.15 -3.55 22.26
CA MET A 61 2.36 -4.91 21.72
C MET A 61 3.43 -4.96 20.62
N GLY A 62 4.16 -3.87 20.40
CA GLY A 62 5.29 -3.79 19.46
C GLY A 62 4.96 -3.22 18.09
N VAL A 63 3.72 -2.81 17.81
CA VAL A 63 3.40 -2.09 16.58
C VAL A 63 3.96 -0.69 16.65
N SER A 64 4.96 -0.40 15.82
CA SER A 64 5.67 0.90 15.80
C SER A 64 5.51 1.64 14.47
N LYS A 65 5.03 0.95 13.42
CA LYS A 65 4.94 1.48 12.06
C LYS A 65 3.50 1.44 11.57
N VAL A 66 3.01 2.57 11.08
CA VAL A 66 1.64 2.71 10.60
C VAL A 66 1.65 3.16 9.14
N ARG A 67 0.82 2.52 8.31
CA ARG A 67 0.52 3.00 6.95
C ARG A 67 -0.94 3.34 6.82
N LEU A 68 -1.24 4.62 6.62
CA LEU A 68 -2.56 5.10 6.26
C LEU A 68 -2.80 4.91 4.76
N THR A 69 -3.99 4.41 4.42
CA THR A 69 -4.47 4.14 3.06
C THR A 69 -5.99 4.30 3.05
N GLY A 70 -6.69 3.77 2.05
CA GLY A 70 -8.14 3.83 1.93
C GLY A 70 -8.63 3.16 0.65
N GLY A 71 -9.71 3.72 0.12
CA GLY A 71 -9.69 4.20 -1.26
C GLY A 71 -8.62 5.28 -1.41
N GLU A 72 -8.99 6.56 -1.41
CA GLU A 72 -8.03 7.67 -1.34
C GLU A 72 -8.07 8.31 0.06
N PRO A 73 -7.04 8.15 0.91
CA PRO A 73 -7.07 8.71 2.27
C PRO A 73 -7.24 10.22 2.31
N LEU A 74 -6.70 10.96 1.32
CA LEU A 74 -6.76 12.42 1.30
C LEU A 74 -8.16 12.99 1.01
N VAL A 75 -9.13 12.16 0.59
CA VAL A 75 -10.54 12.59 0.51
C VAL A 75 -11.22 12.59 1.88
N ARG A 76 -10.65 11.91 2.88
CA ARG A 76 -11.18 11.93 4.24
C ARG A 76 -10.85 13.27 4.89
N LYS A 77 -11.89 13.97 5.34
CA LYS A 77 -11.79 15.30 5.94
C LYS A 77 -10.89 15.26 7.18
N ASP A 78 -10.05 16.28 7.32
CA ASP A 78 -9.18 16.54 8.47
C ASP A 78 -8.26 15.36 8.86
N LEU A 79 -7.77 14.59 7.87
CA LEU A 79 -6.87 13.43 8.06
C LEU A 79 -5.63 13.74 8.92
N GLU A 80 -5.11 14.94 8.84
CA GLU A 80 -4.04 15.45 9.69
C GLU A 80 -4.33 15.28 11.19
N THR A 81 -5.60 15.32 11.61
CA THR A 81 -6.02 15.04 12.99
C THR A 81 -5.67 13.62 13.40
N LEU A 82 -5.99 12.63 12.57
CA LEU A 82 -5.66 11.23 12.83
C LEU A 82 -4.15 11.01 12.85
N VAL A 83 -3.42 11.63 11.91
CA VAL A 83 -1.96 11.56 11.87
C VAL A 83 -1.37 12.05 13.20
N HIS A 84 -1.84 13.20 13.69
CA HIS A 84 -1.40 13.77 14.96
C HIS A 84 -1.75 12.89 16.16
N GLN A 85 -2.97 12.35 16.21
CA GLN A 85 -3.40 11.44 17.28
C GLN A 85 -2.51 10.18 17.32
N ILE A 86 -2.24 9.56 16.17
CA ILE A 86 -1.37 8.37 16.09
C ILE A 86 0.09 8.72 16.43
N ALA A 87 0.60 9.85 15.94
CA ALA A 87 1.97 10.31 16.20
C ALA A 87 2.22 10.60 17.69
N SER A 88 1.16 10.92 18.44
CA SER A 88 1.22 11.20 19.88
C SER A 88 1.26 9.94 20.74
N ILE A 89 1.09 8.75 20.15
CA ILE A 89 1.12 7.47 20.88
C ILE A 89 2.58 7.04 21.10
N GLU A 90 2.95 6.83 22.36
CA GLU A 90 4.27 6.30 22.72
C GLU A 90 4.54 4.95 22.03
N GLY A 91 5.72 4.82 21.42
CA GLY A 91 6.13 3.62 20.68
C GLY A 91 5.88 3.68 19.17
N ILE A 92 5.06 4.62 18.67
CA ILE A 92 4.92 4.86 17.23
C ILE A 92 6.13 5.66 16.73
N GLN A 93 6.81 5.14 15.72
CA GLN A 93 8.06 5.68 15.19
C GLN A 93 7.96 6.13 13.73
N ASP A 94 7.03 5.56 12.96
CA ASP A 94 6.90 5.82 11.52
C ASP A 94 5.44 5.83 11.11
N ILE A 95 5.01 6.94 10.51
CA ILE A 95 3.70 7.05 9.88
C ILE A 95 3.91 7.33 8.41
N SER A 96 3.36 6.46 7.58
CA SER A 96 3.42 6.56 6.13
C SER A 96 2.04 6.65 5.52
N LEU A 97 1.95 7.33 4.38
CA LEU A 97 0.71 7.44 3.60
C LEU A 97 0.87 6.74 2.25
N THR A 98 -0.16 6.01 1.80
CA THR A 98 -0.33 5.63 0.39
C THR A 98 -1.48 6.45 -0.20
N THR A 99 -1.23 7.19 -1.27
CA THR A 99 -2.20 8.09 -1.93
C THR A 99 -2.00 8.09 -3.44
N ASN A 100 -3.00 8.48 -4.22
CA ASN A 100 -2.82 8.84 -5.64
C ASN A 100 -2.10 10.19 -5.84
N GLY A 101 -1.94 11.00 -4.79
CA GLY A 101 -1.13 12.21 -4.79
C GLY A 101 -1.82 13.48 -5.30
N MET A 102 -3.00 13.39 -5.94
CA MET A 102 -3.66 14.55 -6.54
C MET A 102 -4.03 15.66 -5.54
N LEU A 103 -4.23 15.29 -4.26
CA LEU A 103 -4.62 16.21 -3.19
C LEU A 103 -3.43 16.63 -2.30
N LEU A 104 -2.22 16.16 -2.60
CA LEU A 104 -1.03 16.54 -1.84
C LEU A 104 -0.65 18.02 -1.92
N PRO A 105 -0.85 18.75 -3.03
CA PRO A 105 -0.50 20.17 -3.08
C PRO A 105 -1.12 21.00 -1.95
N ALA A 106 -2.34 20.65 -1.55
CA ALA A 106 -3.04 21.33 -0.46
C ALA A 106 -2.75 20.76 0.94
N LYS A 107 -2.27 19.51 1.05
CA LYS A 107 -2.23 18.75 2.30
C LYS A 107 -0.82 18.37 2.79
N ALA A 108 0.19 18.36 1.93
CA ALA A 108 1.52 17.82 2.27
C ALA A 108 2.14 18.48 3.51
N ARG A 109 2.09 19.82 3.60
CA ARG A 109 2.61 20.58 4.76
C ARG A 109 1.88 20.23 6.06
N LEU A 110 0.54 20.24 6.03
CA LEU A 110 -0.29 19.93 7.21
C LEU A 110 -0.04 18.51 7.72
N LEU A 111 0.10 17.55 6.79
CA LEU A 111 0.40 16.16 7.15
C LEU A 111 1.79 16.01 7.76
N LYS A 112 2.81 16.70 7.22
CA LYS A 112 4.15 16.72 7.81
C LYS A 112 4.12 17.27 9.24
N GLU A 113 3.48 18.43 9.42
CA GLU A 113 3.34 19.10 10.73
C GLU A 113 2.61 18.21 11.75
N ALA A 114 1.64 17.42 11.30
CA ALA A 114 0.94 16.45 12.13
C ALA A 114 1.79 15.22 12.52
N GLY A 115 2.95 15.00 11.90
CA GLY A 115 3.85 13.88 12.20
C GLY A 115 3.97 12.82 11.10
N LEU A 116 3.44 13.06 9.89
CA LEU A 116 3.65 12.15 8.77
C LEU A 116 5.13 12.14 8.38
N THR A 117 5.73 10.95 8.31
CA THR A 117 7.15 10.79 8.04
C THR A 117 7.42 10.76 6.54
N ARG A 118 6.66 9.95 5.80
CA ARG A 118 6.97 9.55 4.41
C ARG A 118 5.74 9.18 3.60
N ILE A 119 5.92 9.07 2.28
CA ILE A 119 4.79 8.89 1.37
C ILE A 119 5.05 7.88 0.24
N ASN A 120 3.98 7.25 -0.20
CA ASN A 120 3.93 6.35 -1.35
C ASN A 120 2.83 6.86 -2.27
N ILE A 121 3.19 7.26 -3.48
CA ILE A 121 2.30 7.85 -4.46
C ILE A 121 2.06 6.82 -5.56
N SER A 122 0.80 6.45 -5.78
CA SER A 122 0.42 5.58 -6.90
C SER A 122 0.36 6.39 -8.19
N LEU A 123 1.21 6.05 -9.15
CA LEU A 123 1.34 6.74 -10.43
C LEU A 123 1.68 5.72 -11.51
N ASP A 124 0.70 5.38 -12.34
CA ASP A 124 0.83 4.29 -13.31
C ASP A 124 1.18 4.74 -14.74
N SER A 125 1.29 6.05 -14.97
CA SER A 125 1.71 6.65 -16.24
C SER A 125 2.08 8.12 -16.04
N LEU A 126 3.08 8.60 -16.77
CA LEU A 126 3.46 10.01 -16.91
C LEU A 126 2.72 10.69 -18.08
N GLN A 127 2.15 9.90 -19.00
CA GLN A 127 1.37 10.39 -20.13
C GLN A 127 -0.07 10.74 -19.71
N GLU A 128 -0.52 11.96 -20.03
CA GLU A 128 -1.84 12.48 -19.62
C GLU A 128 -3.00 11.58 -20.05
N ASP A 129 -3.12 11.27 -21.34
CA ASP A 129 -4.20 10.44 -21.88
C ASP A 129 -4.23 9.04 -21.24
N ARG A 130 -3.04 8.47 -21.01
CA ARG A 130 -2.90 7.13 -20.46
C ARG A 130 -3.22 7.11 -18.97
N TYR A 131 -2.76 8.11 -18.22
CA TYR A 131 -3.13 8.30 -16.82
C TYR A 131 -4.64 8.52 -16.68
N ALA A 132 -5.24 9.37 -17.50
CA ALA A 132 -6.68 9.59 -17.53
C ALA A 132 -7.44 8.29 -17.84
N ARG A 133 -6.93 7.47 -18.78
CA ARG A 133 -7.55 6.18 -19.14
C ARG A 133 -7.47 5.15 -18.02
N ILE A 134 -6.31 4.96 -17.38
CA ILE A 134 -6.15 3.97 -16.30
C ILE A 134 -6.90 4.36 -15.03
N THR A 135 -6.99 5.66 -14.72
CA THR A 135 -7.67 6.18 -13.52
C THR A 135 -9.14 6.52 -13.74
N ARG A 136 -9.58 6.54 -15.01
CA ARG A 136 -10.89 7.00 -15.50
C ARG A 136 -11.18 8.47 -15.13
N GLY A 137 -10.29 9.37 -15.57
CA GLY A 137 -10.47 10.82 -15.48
C GLY A 137 -9.54 11.56 -14.52
N GLY A 138 -8.53 10.89 -13.97
CA GLY A 138 -7.50 11.53 -13.15
C GLY A 138 -6.61 12.48 -13.95
N ASN A 139 -5.96 13.40 -13.23
CA ASN A 139 -5.05 14.40 -13.80
C ASN A 139 -3.61 14.16 -13.32
N VAL A 140 -2.72 13.78 -14.22
CA VAL A 140 -1.32 13.46 -13.89
C VAL A 140 -0.54 14.69 -13.41
N HIS A 141 -0.82 15.88 -13.94
CA HIS A 141 -0.16 17.12 -13.52
C HIS A 141 -0.39 17.41 -12.04
N LYS A 142 -1.60 17.13 -11.52
CA LYS A 142 -1.89 17.25 -10.09
C LYS A 142 -1.07 16.29 -9.23
N VAL A 143 -0.76 15.10 -9.74
CA VAL A 143 0.12 14.14 -9.05
C VAL A 143 1.56 14.64 -9.04
N LEU A 144 2.06 15.15 -10.17
CA LEU A 144 3.40 15.72 -10.28
C LEU A 144 3.57 16.95 -9.36
N GLU A 145 2.59 17.86 -9.33
CA GLU A 145 2.52 18.95 -8.34
C GLU A 145 2.54 18.39 -6.90
N GLY A 146 1.86 17.27 -6.66
CA GLY A 146 1.85 16.59 -5.37
C GLY A 146 3.20 16.02 -4.95
N ILE A 147 3.99 15.52 -5.89
CA ILE A 147 5.38 15.07 -5.65
C ILE A 147 6.24 16.27 -5.23
N GLU A 148 6.14 17.40 -5.93
CA GLU A 148 6.87 18.62 -5.58
C GLU A 148 6.43 19.17 -4.21
N ALA A 149 5.14 19.14 -3.90
CA ALA A 149 4.63 19.55 -2.60
C ALA A 149 5.12 18.64 -1.46
N ALA A 150 5.24 17.34 -1.70
CA ALA A 150 5.82 16.41 -0.74
C ALA A 150 7.31 16.69 -0.48
N TYR A 151 8.07 17.02 -1.52
CA TYR A 151 9.45 17.48 -1.36
C TYR A 151 9.54 18.77 -0.56
N ALA A 152 8.75 19.78 -0.90
CA ALA A 152 8.72 21.07 -0.21
C ALA A 152 8.33 20.94 1.27
N ALA A 153 7.46 19.98 1.60
CA ALA A 153 7.08 19.66 2.97
C ALA A 153 8.15 18.84 3.73
N GLY A 154 9.21 18.37 3.07
CA GLY A 154 10.23 17.53 3.69
C GLY A 154 9.75 16.12 4.06
N LEU A 155 8.78 15.58 3.31
CA LEU A 155 8.40 14.17 3.41
C LEU A 155 9.49 13.32 2.75
N ASP A 156 10.03 12.35 3.48
CA ASP A 156 11.13 11.51 3.01
C ASP A 156 11.08 10.13 3.68
N PRO A 157 11.26 9.02 2.93
CA PRO A 157 11.40 8.93 1.47
C PRO A 157 10.08 9.16 0.71
N ILE A 158 10.19 9.65 -0.53
CA ILE A 158 9.09 9.67 -1.50
C ILE A 158 9.18 8.46 -2.43
N LYS A 159 8.15 7.62 -2.41
CA LYS A 159 8.09 6.39 -3.21
C LYS A 159 7.01 6.51 -4.28
N LEU A 160 7.32 6.14 -5.52
CA LEU A 160 6.34 6.03 -6.60
C LEU A 160 6.03 4.56 -6.83
N ASN A 161 4.75 4.18 -6.80
CA ASN A 161 4.31 2.81 -7.10
C ASN A 161 3.64 2.81 -8.47
N MET A 162 4.12 1.97 -9.36
CA MET A 162 3.59 1.74 -10.70
C MET A 162 3.22 0.26 -10.85
N VAL A 163 1.95 -0.02 -11.10
CA VAL A 163 1.52 -1.36 -11.51
C VAL A 163 1.84 -1.55 -12.98
N LEU A 164 2.71 -2.49 -13.30
CA LEU A 164 3.08 -2.77 -14.69
C LEU A 164 2.04 -3.65 -15.37
N MET A 165 1.60 -3.19 -16.54
CA MET A 165 0.56 -3.83 -17.34
C MET A 165 1.04 -3.97 -18.79
N LYS A 166 1.06 -5.21 -19.27
CA LYS A 166 1.48 -5.55 -20.63
C LYS A 166 0.65 -4.80 -21.68
N GLY A 167 1.32 -4.24 -22.67
CA GLY A 167 0.68 -3.48 -23.76
C GLY A 167 -0.01 -2.19 -23.31
N PHE A 168 0.26 -1.70 -22.08
CA PHE A 168 -0.32 -0.48 -21.56
C PHE A 168 0.74 0.56 -21.17
N ASN A 169 1.65 0.22 -20.24
CA ASN A 169 2.62 1.17 -19.69
C ASN A 169 4.08 0.64 -19.63
N GLU A 170 4.37 -0.47 -20.31
CA GLU A 170 5.71 -1.07 -20.34
C GLU A 170 6.76 -0.20 -21.07
N ASP A 171 6.32 0.64 -22.00
CA ASP A 171 7.16 1.63 -22.69
C ASP A 171 7.61 2.77 -21.77
N GLU A 172 6.90 3.04 -20.67
CA GLU A 172 7.25 4.09 -19.71
C GLU A 172 8.22 3.63 -18.61
N ILE A 173 8.61 2.35 -18.56
CA ILE A 173 9.56 1.82 -17.57
C ILE A 173 10.84 2.68 -17.54
N LYS A 174 11.38 2.98 -18.72
CA LYS A 174 12.58 3.81 -18.88
C LYS A 174 12.38 5.21 -18.29
N ASP A 175 11.24 5.84 -18.58
CA ASP A 175 10.94 7.20 -18.13
C ASP A 175 10.81 7.26 -16.61
N PHE A 176 10.18 6.26 -16.00
CA PHE A 176 10.09 6.16 -14.54
C PHE A 176 11.45 5.95 -13.89
N ILE A 177 12.30 5.07 -14.43
CA ILE A 177 13.67 4.91 -13.91
C ILE A 177 14.46 6.22 -14.05
N ALA A 178 14.27 6.95 -15.16
CA ALA A 178 14.93 8.23 -15.40
C ALA A 178 14.61 9.28 -14.30
N LEU A 179 13.43 9.23 -13.69
CA LEU A 179 13.08 10.10 -12.55
C LEU A 179 14.01 9.92 -11.34
N THR A 180 14.64 8.76 -11.21
CA THR A 180 15.51 8.41 -10.08
C THR A 180 16.94 8.92 -10.26
N LEU A 181 17.33 9.32 -11.48
CA LEU A 181 18.71 9.71 -11.79
C LEU A 181 19.12 10.95 -11.00
N ASP A 182 18.35 12.03 -11.12
CA ASP A 182 18.70 13.33 -10.53
C ASP A 182 17.94 13.66 -9.25
N ARG A 183 17.05 12.77 -8.79
CA ARG A 183 16.19 13.00 -7.63
C ARG A 183 16.26 11.82 -6.67
N PRO A 184 16.17 12.05 -5.34
CA PRO A 184 16.02 10.98 -4.36
C PRO A 184 14.58 10.43 -4.39
N LEU A 185 14.14 9.97 -5.57
CA LEU A 185 12.86 9.30 -5.78
C LEU A 185 13.08 7.79 -5.77
N HIS A 186 12.09 7.07 -5.23
CA HIS A 186 12.15 5.62 -5.14
C HIS A 186 10.99 5.00 -5.92
N VAL A 187 11.25 4.62 -7.17
CA VAL A 187 10.25 4.00 -8.05
C VAL A 187 10.10 2.53 -7.70
N ARG A 188 8.88 2.00 -7.80
CA ARG A 188 8.58 0.59 -7.53
C ARG A 188 7.65 0.07 -8.60
N PHE A 189 8.15 -0.92 -9.32
CA PHE A 189 7.37 -1.67 -10.28
C PHE A 189 6.72 -2.85 -9.58
N ILE A 190 5.41 -2.97 -9.74
CA ILE A 190 4.58 -3.94 -9.03
C ILE A 190 3.89 -4.82 -10.07
N GLU A 191 3.93 -6.14 -9.89
CA GLU A 191 3.13 -7.02 -10.73
C GLU A 191 1.63 -6.77 -10.51
N TYR A 192 0.88 -6.79 -11.59
CA TYR A 192 -0.57 -6.71 -11.52
C TYR A 192 -1.16 -7.91 -10.77
N MET A 193 -1.98 -7.63 -9.74
CA MET A 193 -2.69 -8.63 -8.94
C MET A 193 -4.21 -8.53 -9.18
N PRO A 194 -4.90 -9.62 -9.54
CA PRO A 194 -6.35 -9.63 -9.76
C PRO A 194 -7.15 -9.82 -8.45
N ILE A 195 -7.00 -8.91 -7.48
CA ILE A 195 -7.67 -9.06 -6.17
C ILE A 195 -9.13 -8.64 -6.24
N GLY A 196 -10.03 -9.53 -5.80
CA GLY A 196 -11.47 -9.37 -5.85
C GLY A 196 -12.06 -9.52 -7.26
N HIS A 197 -11.37 -9.10 -8.32
CA HIS A 197 -11.85 -9.11 -9.72
C HIS A 197 -11.07 -10.10 -10.61
N ALA A 198 -11.11 -11.39 -10.30
CA ALA A 198 -10.51 -12.40 -11.17
C ALA A 198 -11.41 -12.65 -12.40
N THR A 199 -11.38 -11.78 -13.42
CA THR A 199 -11.82 -12.14 -14.77
C THR A 199 -10.66 -12.81 -15.50
N ASP A 200 -10.87 -13.91 -16.24
CA ASP A 200 -9.77 -14.67 -16.87
C ASP A 200 -8.82 -13.83 -17.75
N SER A 201 -9.25 -12.67 -18.25
CA SER A 201 -8.49 -11.72 -19.07
C SER A 201 -7.34 -11.02 -18.37
N TRP A 202 -7.25 -11.06 -17.03
CA TRP A 202 -6.17 -10.39 -16.31
C TRP A 202 -4.77 -10.94 -16.70
N ARG A 203 -4.69 -12.22 -17.08
CA ARG A 203 -3.46 -12.88 -17.52
C ARG A 203 -2.88 -12.26 -18.79
N ASP A 204 -3.74 -11.76 -19.69
CA ASP A 204 -3.30 -11.11 -20.93
C ASP A 204 -2.59 -9.78 -20.67
N THR A 205 -2.88 -9.17 -19.51
CA THR A 205 -2.27 -7.92 -19.04
C THR A 205 -1.07 -8.12 -18.12
N TYR A 206 -0.74 -9.37 -17.76
CA TYR A 206 0.40 -9.66 -16.90
C TYR A 206 1.73 -9.43 -17.63
N LEU A 207 2.62 -8.67 -16.99
CA LEU A 207 3.99 -8.43 -17.46
C LEU A 207 4.99 -8.87 -16.38
N PRO A 208 5.88 -9.84 -16.66
CA PRO A 208 6.96 -10.18 -15.75
C PRO A 208 7.88 -8.97 -15.50
N LEU A 209 8.30 -8.76 -14.25
CA LEU A 209 9.20 -7.65 -13.92
C LEU A 209 10.63 -7.84 -14.44
N SER A 210 10.97 -8.99 -15.04
CA SER A 210 12.23 -9.16 -15.79
C SER A 210 12.37 -8.11 -16.88
N ARG A 211 11.24 -7.62 -17.43
CA ARG A 211 11.22 -6.54 -18.41
C ARG A 211 11.91 -5.26 -17.91
N VAL A 212 11.90 -5.00 -16.60
CA VAL A 212 12.58 -3.83 -16.03
C VAL A 212 14.10 -3.93 -16.19
N ALA A 213 14.67 -5.12 -15.99
CA ALA A 213 16.10 -5.35 -16.19
C ALA A 213 16.48 -5.26 -17.68
N GLU A 214 15.66 -5.82 -18.57
CA GLU A 214 15.85 -5.71 -20.02
C GLU A 214 15.85 -4.24 -20.48
N VAL A 215 14.94 -3.41 -19.97
CA VAL A 215 14.90 -1.97 -20.28
C VAL A 215 16.15 -1.25 -19.78
N CYS A 216 16.71 -1.63 -18.63
CA CYS A 216 17.98 -1.07 -18.17
C CYS A 216 19.13 -1.43 -19.11
N GLU A 217 19.19 -2.67 -19.57
CA GLU A 217 20.20 -3.14 -20.53
C GLU A 217 20.08 -2.40 -21.88
N GLU A 218 18.86 -2.29 -22.42
CA GLU A 218 18.55 -1.52 -23.65
C GLU A 218 18.94 -0.04 -23.54
N ALA A 219 18.82 0.54 -22.34
CA ALA A 219 19.21 1.92 -22.07
C ALA A 219 20.72 2.10 -21.82
N GLY A 220 21.50 1.02 -21.73
CA GLY A 220 22.92 1.05 -21.37
C GLY A 220 23.17 1.43 -19.92
N TRP A 221 22.21 1.16 -19.01
CA TRP A 221 22.34 1.44 -17.59
C TRP A 221 22.91 0.25 -16.83
N ASN A 222 24.02 0.48 -16.14
CA ASN A 222 24.53 -0.45 -15.14
C ASN A 222 23.70 -0.34 -13.86
N ILE A 223 23.26 -1.48 -13.33
CA ILE A 223 22.40 -1.56 -12.15
C ILE A 223 23.05 -2.43 -11.07
N GLN A 224 22.87 -2.03 -9.81
CA GLN A 224 23.36 -2.76 -8.65
C GLN A 224 22.25 -2.92 -7.61
N ASP A 225 22.29 -4.02 -6.87
CA ASP A 225 21.39 -4.24 -5.73
C ASP A 225 21.65 -3.19 -4.65
N GLU A 226 20.58 -2.74 -4.00
CA GLU A 226 20.65 -1.81 -2.89
C GLU A 226 19.65 -2.19 -1.78
N PRO A 227 20.01 -2.00 -0.50
CA PRO A 227 19.03 -2.11 0.59
C PRO A 227 17.80 -1.21 0.41
N GLY A 228 17.94 -0.10 -0.33
CA GLY A 228 16.91 0.91 -0.57
C GLY A 228 16.58 1.74 0.68
N PRO A 229 15.65 2.68 0.59
CA PRO A 229 15.27 3.52 1.72
C PRO A 229 14.52 2.69 2.77
N SER A 230 14.65 3.09 4.04
CA SER A 230 13.97 2.44 5.17
C SER A 230 12.48 2.21 4.89
N GLY A 231 11.92 1.13 5.44
CA GLY A 231 10.50 0.79 5.33
C GLY A 231 10.21 -0.68 5.14
N ASN A 232 9.19 -1.17 5.84
CA ASN A 232 8.72 -2.53 5.70
C ASN A 232 8.00 -2.67 4.34
N GLY A 233 8.56 -3.48 3.44
CA GLY A 233 8.00 -3.73 2.12
C GLY A 233 8.79 -4.82 1.40
N PRO A 234 8.17 -5.57 0.47
CA PRO A 234 8.79 -6.73 -0.16
C PRO A 234 9.71 -6.36 -1.34
N SER A 235 10.04 -5.08 -1.49
CA SER A 235 10.68 -4.54 -2.68
C SER A 235 12.14 -4.96 -2.70
N ARG A 236 12.57 -5.63 -3.76
CA ARG A 236 13.99 -5.83 -4.07
C ARG A 236 14.48 -4.58 -4.77
N ASN A 237 15.29 -3.78 -4.10
CA ASN A 237 15.67 -2.44 -4.59
C ASN A 237 17.00 -2.52 -5.34
N MET A 238 17.10 -1.67 -6.35
CA MET A 238 18.23 -1.57 -7.25
C MET A 238 18.49 -0.09 -7.54
N ARG A 239 19.71 0.24 -7.93
CA ARG A 239 20.12 1.59 -8.31
C ARG A 239 20.88 1.56 -9.61
N VAL A 240 20.59 2.53 -10.49
CA VAL A 240 21.42 2.82 -11.67
C VAL A 240 22.69 3.54 -11.21
N ASP A 241 23.85 3.17 -11.73
CA ASP A 241 25.12 3.82 -11.38
C ASP A 241 25.04 5.35 -11.48
N GLY A 242 25.41 6.04 -10.40
CA GLY A 242 25.36 7.50 -10.31
C GLY A 242 23.98 8.11 -10.01
N ALA A 243 22.90 7.32 -9.99
CA ALA A 243 21.56 7.81 -9.67
C ALA A 243 21.44 8.22 -8.19
N ARG A 244 20.66 9.26 -7.92
CA ARG A 244 20.37 9.75 -6.57
C ARG A 244 19.32 8.91 -5.86
N GLY A 245 18.33 8.44 -6.62
CA GLY A 245 17.23 7.60 -6.16
C GLY A 245 17.46 6.11 -6.40
N THR A 246 16.39 5.32 -6.29
CA THR A 246 16.41 3.87 -6.52
C THR A 246 15.17 3.46 -7.30
N PHE A 247 15.20 2.30 -7.93
CA PHE A 247 13.98 1.60 -8.34
C PHE A 247 13.88 0.24 -7.61
N GLY A 248 12.74 -0.42 -7.67
CA GLY A 248 12.59 -1.71 -7.01
C GLY A 248 11.46 -2.54 -7.59
N LEU A 249 11.56 -3.84 -7.37
CA LEU A 249 10.65 -4.84 -7.93
C LEU A 249 9.83 -5.47 -6.80
N ILE A 250 8.51 -5.49 -6.94
CA ILE A 250 7.59 -6.11 -6.01
C ILE A 250 6.80 -7.20 -6.76
N HIS A 251 7.04 -8.44 -6.37
CA HIS A 251 6.55 -9.65 -7.04
C HIS A 251 5.42 -10.35 -6.26
N PRO A 252 4.24 -9.74 -6.07
CA PRO A 252 3.19 -10.36 -5.27
C PRO A 252 2.62 -11.64 -5.88
N VAL A 253 2.89 -11.92 -7.15
CA VAL A 253 2.37 -13.11 -7.83
C VAL A 253 3.48 -14.14 -8.05
N SER A 254 4.60 -13.73 -8.62
CA SER A 254 5.66 -14.66 -9.06
C SER A 254 6.70 -15.03 -7.99
N ASP A 255 6.92 -14.22 -6.96
CA ASP A 255 7.96 -14.46 -5.95
C ASP A 255 7.45 -14.21 -4.51
N HIS A 256 7.50 -15.24 -3.68
CA HIS A 256 6.82 -15.25 -2.39
C HIS A 256 7.64 -14.52 -1.32
N PHE A 257 7.22 -13.32 -0.95
CA PHE A 257 7.72 -12.61 0.26
C PHE A 257 6.92 -12.93 1.53
N CYS A 258 6.18 -14.05 1.54
CA CYS A 258 5.30 -14.39 2.66
C CYS A 258 6.07 -14.81 3.91
N ASP A 259 7.24 -15.44 3.75
CA ASP A 259 8.06 -15.94 4.88
C ASP A 259 8.53 -14.82 5.82
N SER A 260 8.65 -13.60 5.30
CA SER A 260 8.98 -12.39 6.07
C SER A 260 7.81 -11.41 6.21
N CYS A 261 6.57 -11.82 5.87
CA CYS A 261 5.42 -10.93 5.84
C CYS A 261 4.91 -10.56 7.25
N ASN A 262 5.30 -9.38 7.72
CA ASN A 262 4.83 -8.77 8.96
C ASN A 262 3.54 -7.94 8.84
N ARG A 263 2.82 -8.00 7.71
CA ARG A 263 1.69 -7.09 7.45
C ARG A 263 0.41 -7.51 8.14
N LEU A 264 -0.18 -6.56 8.85
CA LEU A 264 -1.52 -6.60 9.44
C LEU A 264 -2.36 -5.46 8.85
N ARG A 265 -3.67 -5.67 8.65
CA ARG A 265 -4.57 -4.67 8.07
C ARG A 265 -5.77 -4.43 8.95
N LEU A 266 -6.20 -3.18 9.00
CA LEU A 266 -7.47 -2.72 9.54
C LEU A 266 -8.24 -2.05 8.39
N THR A 267 -9.41 -2.58 8.05
CA THR A 267 -10.28 -2.00 7.03
C THR A 267 -11.06 -0.80 7.59
N ALA A 268 -11.64 0.02 6.70
CA ALA A 268 -12.32 1.25 7.11
C ALA A 268 -13.60 1.00 7.93
N ASP A 269 -14.20 -0.18 7.79
CA ASP A 269 -15.36 -0.68 8.53
C ASP A 269 -14.96 -1.54 9.76
N GLY A 270 -13.68 -1.52 10.15
CA GLY A 270 -13.22 -2.11 11.40
C GLY A 270 -13.01 -3.62 11.40
N HIS A 271 -12.66 -4.20 10.26
CA HIS A 271 -12.24 -5.59 10.16
C HIS A 271 -10.71 -5.73 10.13
N ILE A 272 -10.20 -6.65 10.93
CA ILE A 272 -8.79 -7.05 10.94
C ILE A 272 -8.57 -8.09 9.85
N LYS A 273 -7.60 -7.88 8.97
CA LYS A 273 -7.14 -8.88 7.99
C LYS A 273 -5.65 -9.17 8.15
N ALA A 274 -5.32 -10.42 8.46
CA ALA A 274 -3.93 -10.87 8.58
C ALA A 274 -3.28 -11.18 7.20
N CYS A 275 -4.10 -11.42 6.18
CA CYS A 275 -3.68 -11.58 4.78
C CYS A 275 -4.45 -10.61 3.88
N LEU A 276 -3.81 -10.10 2.82
CA LEU A 276 -4.49 -9.29 1.80
C LEU A 276 -5.48 -10.13 0.98
N TYR A 277 -5.08 -11.37 0.66
CA TYR A 277 -5.73 -12.17 -0.35
C TYR A 277 -6.85 -13.05 0.20
N TRP A 278 -6.75 -13.52 1.44
CA TRP A 278 -7.75 -14.43 2.00
C TRP A 278 -8.96 -13.71 2.58
N SER A 279 -10.08 -14.43 2.60
CA SER A 279 -11.38 -13.92 3.05
C SER A 279 -11.45 -13.69 4.56
N ASP A 280 -10.66 -14.40 5.37
CA ASP A 280 -10.68 -14.30 6.84
C ASP A 280 -10.55 -12.86 7.32
N GLU A 281 -11.51 -12.47 8.17
CA GLU A 281 -11.53 -11.15 8.78
C GLU A 281 -12.31 -11.14 10.09
N TYR A 282 -11.93 -10.22 10.99
CA TYR A 282 -12.45 -10.16 12.35
C TYR A 282 -12.86 -8.74 12.70
N ASN A 283 -14.14 -8.51 13.02
CA ASN A 283 -14.63 -7.17 13.35
C ASN A 283 -14.20 -6.76 14.77
N VAL A 284 -13.31 -5.78 14.88
CA VAL A 284 -12.80 -5.27 16.16
C VAL A 284 -13.64 -4.13 16.72
N ARG A 285 -14.40 -3.44 15.87
CA ARG A 285 -15.18 -2.25 16.25
C ARG A 285 -16.20 -2.54 17.35
N ARG A 286 -16.81 -3.74 17.35
CA ARG A 286 -17.82 -4.16 18.34
C ARG A 286 -17.29 -4.35 19.76
N ILE A 287 -15.98 -4.44 19.94
CA ILE A 287 -15.32 -4.72 21.21
C ILE A 287 -14.31 -3.64 21.60
N ILE A 288 -14.39 -2.47 20.95
CA ILE A 288 -13.37 -1.43 21.00
C ILE A 288 -13.16 -0.84 22.41
N ASP A 289 -14.20 -0.91 23.25
CA ASP A 289 -14.19 -0.43 24.63
C ASP A 289 -13.49 -1.41 25.61
N ASP A 290 -13.10 -2.60 25.16
CA ASP A 290 -12.34 -3.59 25.94
C ASP A 290 -10.94 -3.80 25.34
N PRO A 291 -9.91 -3.09 25.85
CA PRO A 291 -8.52 -3.23 25.40
C PRO A 291 -7.99 -4.66 25.41
N ALA A 292 -8.40 -5.48 26.37
CA ALA A 292 -7.95 -6.87 26.47
C ALA A 292 -8.61 -7.74 25.39
N ALA A 293 -9.90 -7.52 25.11
CA ALA A 293 -10.60 -8.18 24.02
C ALA A 293 -10.03 -7.77 22.66
N VAL A 294 -9.73 -6.48 22.45
CA VAL A 294 -9.05 -5.98 21.23
C VAL A 294 -7.72 -6.69 21.03
N ALA A 295 -6.84 -6.70 22.04
CA ALA A 295 -5.55 -7.37 21.97
C ALA A 295 -5.68 -8.88 21.63
N ASN A 296 -6.64 -9.57 22.26
CA ASN A 296 -6.90 -10.99 21.99
C ASN A 296 -7.43 -11.23 20.58
N LEU A 297 -8.25 -10.34 20.03
CA LEU A 297 -8.76 -10.47 18.67
C LEU A 297 -7.64 -10.31 17.63
N PHE A 298 -6.69 -9.40 17.85
CA PHE A 298 -5.51 -9.27 16.99
C PHE A 298 -4.62 -10.51 17.05
N ARG A 299 -4.39 -11.09 18.24
CA ARG A 299 -3.69 -12.38 18.38
C ARG A 299 -4.43 -13.50 17.65
N LYS A 300 -5.76 -13.57 17.77
CA LYS A 300 -6.59 -14.55 17.06
C LYS A 300 -6.46 -14.41 15.54
N ALA A 301 -6.52 -13.18 15.02
CA ALA A 301 -6.39 -12.92 13.59
C ALA A 301 -5.02 -13.34 13.06
N LEU A 302 -3.94 -13.09 13.82
CA LEU A 302 -2.59 -13.54 13.46
C LEU A 302 -2.39 -15.05 13.61
N GLY A 303 -3.02 -15.68 14.61
CA GLY A 303 -3.04 -17.13 14.77
C GLY A 303 -3.67 -17.86 13.59
N ALA A 304 -4.58 -17.20 12.86
CA ALA A 304 -5.19 -17.69 11.63
C ALA A 304 -4.44 -17.24 10.35
N LYS A 305 -3.32 -16.51 10.47
CA LYS A 305 -2.56 -16.05 9.32
C LYS A 305 -1.97 -17.29 8.61
N PRO A 306 -2.18 -17.45 7.30
CA PRO A 306 -1.60 -18.57 6.53
C PRO A 306 -0.07 -18.45 6.44
N LEU A 307 0.61 -19.51 6.01
CA LEU A 307 2.01 -19.41 5.63
C LEU A 307 2.18 -18.46 4.44
N ASN A 308 1.40 -18.65 3.37
CA ASN A 308 1.45 -17.83 2.16
C ASN A 308 0.05 -17.59 1.54
N HIS A 309 -0.02 -16.75 0.50
CA HIS A 309 -1.27 -16.37 -0.17
C HIS A 309 -1.56 -17.15 -1.46
N GLU A 310 -0.68 -18.07 -1.89
CA GLU A 310 -0.90 -18.98 -3.02
C GLU A 310 -1.37 -18.34 -4.34
N MET A 311 -1.07 -17.05 -4.62
CA MET A 311 -1.55 -16.38 -5.83
C MET A 311 -0.95 -16.99 -7.11
N ALA A 312 0.28 -17.53 -7.02
CA ALA A 312 0.90 -18.30 -8.09
C ALA A 312 0.06 -19.53 -8.48
N LEU A 313 -0.60 -20.19 -7.52
CA LEU A 313 -1.49 -21.32 -7.84
C LEU A 313 -2.70 -20.89 -8.66
N ALA A 314 -3.24 -19.68 -8.42
CA ALA A 314 -4.33 -19.12 -9.21
C ALA A 314 -3.90 -18.79 -10.66
N LEU A 315 -2.65 -18.35 -10.87
CA LEU A 315 -2.07 -18.22 -12.20
C LEU A 315 -2.10 -19.56 -12.94
N GLU A 316 -1.66 -20.62 -12.27
CA GLU A 316 -1.51 -21.97 -12.82
C GLU A 316 -2.81 -22.80 -12.82
N LYS A 317 -3.95 -22.22 -12.42
CA LYS A 317 -5.25 -22.90 -12.27
C LYS A 317 -5.20 -24.12 -11.34
N LYS A 318 -4.35 -24.08 -10.31
CA LYS A 318 -4.25 -25.09 -9.27
C LYS A 318 -5.19 -24.77 -8.10
N ALA A 319 -5.58 -25.79 -7.35
CA ALA A 319 -6.40 -25.63 -6.16
C ALA A 319 -5.66 -24.83 -5.08
N GLN A 320 -6.39 -23.95 -4.40
CA GLN A 320 -5.89 -23.15 -3.28
C GLN A 320 -6.43 -23.70 -1.95
N SER A 321 -5.68 -23.50 -0.87
CA SER A 321 -6.02 -24.00 0.47
C SER A 321 -7.07 -23.16 1.19
N HIS A 322 -7.28 -21.90 0.76
CA HIS A 322 -8.21 -20.96 1.38
C HIS A 322 -9.08 -20.26 0.34
N THR A 323 -10.15 -19.61 0.80
CA THR A 323 -11.04 -18.84 -0.07
C THR A 323 -10.52 -17.42 -0.25
N PRO A 324 -10.27 -16.95 -1.49
CA PRO A 324 -9.88 -15.57 -1.76
C PRO A 324 -10.95 -14.57 -1.31
N THR A 325 -10.52 -13.36 -0.99
CA THR A 325 -11.42 -12.28 -0.59
C THR A 325 -12.26 -11.79 -1.76
N VAL A 326 -13.53 -11.51 -1.49
CA VAL A 326 -14.42 -10.74 -2.39
C VAL A 326 -14.19 -9.21 -2.26
N ARG A 327 -13.42 -8.83 -1.22
CA ARG A 327 -12.74 -7.55 -1.00
C ARG A 327 -12.21 -6.91 -2.29
N ARG A 328 -12.63 -5.70 -2.70
CA ARG A 328 -11.85 -4.93 -3.71
C ARG A 328 -10.59 -4.33 -3.09
N MET A 329 -9.58 -4.04 -3.90
CA MET A 329 -8.33 -3.40 -3.45
C MET A 329 -8.56 -2.10 -2.67
N SER A 330 -9.53 -1.29 -3.12
CA SER A 330 -9.96 -0.05 -2.45
C SER A 330 -10.61 -0.26 -1.08
N GLN A 331 -11.11 -1.45 -0.77
CA GLN A 331 -11.80 -1.77 0.49
C GLN A 331 -10.88 -2.41 1.54
N ILE A 332 -9.68 -2.85 1.14
CA ILE A 332 -8.71 -3.57 2.00
C ILE A 332 -7.39 -2.82 2.20
N GLY A 333 -7.30 -1.60 1.69
CA GLY A 333 -6.10 -0.78 1.79
C GLY A 333 -4.96 -1.32 0.92
N GLY A 334 -5.12 -1.20 -0.40
CA GLY A 334 -4.11 -1.56 -1.42
C GLY A 334 -2.71 -1.00 -1.16
#